data_AF-A0A8B7DDV5-F1
#
_entry.id   AF-A0A8B7DDV5-F1
#
_cell.length_a   1.000
_cell.length_b   1.000
_cell.length_c   1.000
_cell.angle_alpha   90.00
_cell.angle_beta   90.00
_cell.angle_gamma   90.00
#
_symmetry.space_group_name_H-M   'P 1'
#
loop_
_entity.id
_entity.type
_entity.pdbx_description
1 polymer ?
#
loop_
_entity_poly.entity_id
_entity_poly.type
_entity_poly.pdbx_seq_one_letter_code
_entity_poly.pdbx_strand_id
1 'polypeptide(L)'
;MNSDELISKCCGEISYKIGSDWSRWGRHLGLVDADLENIDFDHQKDFNKADNVLKKWKQKKGYFSWDQLRKELIDFNRNDIVVEIEEIFKGDLSSLNNLRNETLNFDLSEQSRYSKKSKNDLSMVSAELKKFYLKYFGKISEFQPLLKAPTNVDLMHKFIDLCIVDAVELQMDTVFSVERKEFLEKQMRYTPVPYSDLFMNEKSAILISGIAGIGKTWLLRKCLLDWSNKLIWKNVELVFYLECRRINQYQNVSNINELLNVFYKDVINNFNICYHNALFIIDGLDEFKYFY
;
A
#
# COMPACT_ATOMS: atom_id res chain seq x y z
N MET A 1 -10.23 27.88 -11.76
CA MET A 1 -9.03 28.56 -11.23
C MET A 1 -7.91 28.45 -12.27
N ASN A 2 -7.10 29.48 -12.50
CA ASN A 2 -5.94 29.34 -13.40
C ASN A 2 -4.81 28.57 -12.68
N SER A 3 -3.95 27.88 -13.44
CA SER A 3 -2.84 27.06 -12.93
C SER A 3 -1.96 27.81 -11.92
N ASP A 4 -1.63 29.07 -12.23
CA ASP A 4 -0.77 29.92 -11.40
C ASP A 4 -1.40 30.27 -10.06
N GLU A 5 -2.72 30.48 -10.06
CA GLU A 5 -3.49 30.77 -8.86
C GLU A 5 -3.58 29.53 -7.96
N LEU A 6 -3.77 28.34 -8.56
CA LEU A 6 -3.76 27.08 -7.81
C LEU A 6 -2.39 26.81 -7.17
N ILE A 7 -1.31 26.97 -7.94
CA ILE A 7 0.04 26.77 -7.43
C ILE A 7 0.33 27.76 -6.30
N SER A 8 -0.11 29.01 -6.43
CA SER A 8 0.03 29.99 -5.35
C SER A 8 -0.71 29.58 -4.07
N LYS A 9 -1.92 29.01 -4.19
CA LYS A 9 -2.68 28.50 -3.04
C LYS A 9 -2.01 27.27 -2.41
N CYS A 10 -1.51 26.34 -3.23
CA CYS A 10 -0.76 25.18 -2.75
C CYS A 10 0.50 25.64 -1.98
N CYS A 11 1.28 26.59 -2.51
CA CYS A 11 2.44 27.13 -1.82
C CYS A 11 2.10 27.74 -0.45
N GLY A 12 0.94 28.41 -0.33
CA GLY A 12 0.44 28.93 0.94
C GLY A 12 0.23 27.81 1.96
N GLU A 13 -0.52 26.76 1.59
CA GLU A 13 -0.78 25.62 2.49
C GLU A 13 0.52 24.89 2.87
N ILE A 14 1.42 24.65 1.91
CA ILE A 14 2.73 24.04 2.16
C ILE A 14 3.51 24.88 3.18
N SER A 15 3.57 26.20 2.99
CA SER A 15 4.34 27.08 3.86
C SER A 15 3.83 27.03 5.31
N TYR A 16 2.51 26.92 5.50
CA TYR A 16 1.89 26.79 6.81
C TYR A 16 2.27 25.48 7.49
N LYS A 17 2.27 24.38 6.73
CA LYS A 17 2.49 23.03 7.24
C LYS A 17 3.96 22.65 7.38
N ILE A 18 4.84 23.23 6.57
CA ILE A 18 6.29 23.10 6.73
C ILE A 18 6.74 23.78 8.02
N GLY A 19 6.21 24.97 8.33
CA GLY A 19 6.44 25.63 9.61
C GLY A 19 7.93 25.74 9.96
N SER A 20 8.31 25.27 11.14
CA SER A 20 9.68 25.36 11.65
C SER A 20 10.73 24.58 10.84
N ASP A 21 10.31 23.65 9.97
CA ASP A 21 11.22 22.90 9.08
C ASP A 21 11.67 23.70 7.84
N TRP A 22 11.27 24.97 7.72
CA TRP A 22 11.52 25.82 6.54
C TRP A 22 12.98 25.86 6.10
N SER A 23 13.95 25.84 7.02
CA SER A 23 15.38 25.89 6.68
C SER A 23 15.87 24.57 6.09
N ARG A 24 15.40 23.45 6.63
CA ARG A 24 15.68 22.10 6.12
C ARG A 24 15.01 21.90 4.76
N TRP A 25 13.78 22.40 4.61
CA TRP A 25 13.04 22.42 3.35
C TRP A 25 13.78 23.25 2.29
N GLY A 26 14.27 24.44 2.65
CA GLY A 26 15.05 25.28 1.74
C GLY A 26 16.33 24.61 1.24
N ARG A 27 17.10 23.94 2.13
CA ARG A 27 18.26 23.15 1.72
C ARG A 27 17.88 22.00 0.78
N HIS A 28 16.79 21.29 1.06
CA HIS A 28 16.28 20.24 0.20
C HIS A 28 15.96 20.75 -1.22
N LEU A 29 15.34 21.93 -1.31
CA LEU A 29 15.04 22.62 -2.56
C LEU A 29 16.26 23.26 -3.25
N GLY A 30 17.47 23.08 -2.72
CA GLY A 30 18.71 23.58 -3.31
C GLY A 30 19.00 25.07 -3.06
N LEU A 31 18.45 25.66 -2.00
CA LEU A 31 18.88 26.98 -1.54
C LEU A 31 20.20 26.85 -0.78
N VAL A 32 21.12 27.79 -1.01
CA VAL A 32 22.41 27.85 -0.30
C VAL A 32 22.21 28.50 1.07
N ASP A 33 23.09 28.24 2.04
CA ASP A 33 22.91 28.76 3.41
C ASP A 33 22.84 30.29 3.45
N ALA A 34 23.57 31.00 2.59
CA ALA A 34 23.45 32.46 2.47
C ALA A 34 22.04 32.92 2.06
N ASP A 35 21.31 32.16 1.24
CA ASP A 35 19.91 32.47 0.90
C ASP A 35 18.99 32.31 2.11
N LEU A 36 19.26 31.29 2.95
CA LEU A 36 18.45 30.94 4.10
C LEU A 36 18.69 31.89 5.27
N GLU A 37 19.92 32.31 5.50
CA GLU A 37 20.29 33.32 6.50
C GLU A 37 19.62 34.67 6.21
N ASN A 38 19.58 35.09 4.93
CA ASN A 38 18.85 36.29 4.53
C ASN A 38 17.33 36.15 4.78
N ILE A 39 16.75 34.98 4.46
CA ILE A 39 15.32 34.72 4.74
C ILE A 39 15.03 34.77 6.24
N ASP A 40 15.92 34.21 7.08
CA ASP A 40 15.80 34.20 8.54
C ASP A 40 15.85 35.60 9.13
N PHE A 41 16.76 36.43 8.63
CA PHE A 41 16.93 37.81 9.07
C PHE A 41 15.73 38.69 8.71
N ASP A 42 15.18 38.51 7.51
CA ASP A 42 14.11 39.36 6.98
C ASP A 42 12.71 39.04 7.54
N HIS A 43 12.52 37.88 8.19
CA HIS A 43 11.19 37.39 8.56
C HIS A 43 11.15 36.76 9.96
N GLN A 44 10.26 37.23 10.84
CA GLN A 44 10.17 36.71 12.21
C GLN A 44 9.38 35.39 12.34
N LYS A 45 8.38 35.15 11.49
CA LYS A 45 7.48 33.99 11.60
C LYS A 45 7.91 32.86 10.66
N ASP A 46 7.92 31.62 11.14
CA ASP A 46 8.32 30.43 10.38
C ASP A 46 7.51 30.24 9.09
N PHE A 47 6.21 30.53 9.11
CA PHE A 47 5.37 30.55 7.92
C PHE A 47 5.91 31.47 6.82
N ASN A 48 6.28 32.71 7.20
CA ASN A 48 6.82 33.68 6.26
C ASN A 48 8.16 33.22 5.71
N LYS A 49 8.98 32.56 6.53
CA LYS A 49 10.25 31.99 6.09
C LYS A 49 10.03 30.86 5.06
N ALA A 50 9.10 29.95 5.33
CA ALA A 50 8.73 28.88 4.41
C ALA A 50 8.15 29.40 3.07
N ASP A 51 7.32 30.43 3.11
CA ASP A 51 6.77 31.07 1.91
C ASP A 51 7.88 31.72 1.07
N ASN A 52 8.83 32.38 1.71
CA ASN A 52 9.98 32.96 1.02
C ASN A 52 10.95 31.92 0.44
N VAL A 53 11.07 30.75 1.08
CA VAL A 53 11.79 29.60 0.51
C VAL A 53 11.16 29.19 -0.83
N LEU A 54 9.84 29.03 -0.88
CA LEU A 54 9.13 28.68 -2.12
C LEU A 54 9.19 29.79 -3.18
N LYS A 55 9.16 31.06 -2.78
CA LYS A 55 9.37 32.20 -3.70
C LYS A 55 10.77 32.20 -4.31
N LYS A 56 11.82 32.01 -3.51
CA LYS A 56 13.20 31.89 -4.02
C LYS A 56 13.38 30.66 -4.89
N TRP A 57 12.74 29.54 -4.53
CA TRP A 57 12.74 28.35 -5.36
C TRP A 57 12.08 28.60 -6.72
N LYS A 58 10.95 29.32 -6.76
CA LYS A 58 10.29 29.79 -8.00
C LYS A 58 11.21 30.68 -8.83
N GLN A 59 11.98 31.57 -8.21
CA GLN A 59 12.93 32.42 -8.93
C GLN A 59 14.08 31.61 -9.55
N LYS A 60 14.56 30.56 -8.88
CA LYS A 60 15.66 29.70 -9.37
C LYS A 60 15.21 28.72 -10.45
N LYS A 61 14.08 28.03 -10.26
CA LYS A 61 13.56 27.03 -11.20
C LYS A 61 12.72 27.64 -12.33
N GLY A 62 12.20 28.85 -12.14
CA GLY A 62 11.17 29.43 -12.98
C GLY A 62 9.78 28.86 -12.65
N TYR A 63 8.99 28.58 -13.68
CA TYR A 63 7.67 28.01 -13.52
C TYR A 63 7.74 26.54 -13.08
N PHE A 64 6.95 26.15 -12.08
CA PHE A 64 6.86 24.76 -11.63
C PHE A 64 5.40 24.32 -11.46
N SER A 65 5.11 23.03 -11.68
CA SER A 65 3.77 22.46 -11.51
C SER A 65 3.55 21.87 -10.12
N TRP A 66 2.29 21.57 -9.78
CA TRP A 66 1.96 20.79 -8.58
C TRP A 66 2.71 19.45 -8.53
N ASP A 67 2.84 18.72 -9.64
CA ASP A 67 3.55 17.44 -9.68
C ASP A 67 5.03 17.58 -9.23
N GLN A 68 5.66 18.69 -9.58
CA GLN A 68 7.03 18.97 -9.17
C GLN A 68 7.09 19.26 -7.67
N LEU A 69 6.20 20.12 -7.15
CA LEU A 69 6.09 20.37 -5.70
C LEU A 69 5.81 19.08 -4.91
N ARG A 70 4.86 18.27 -5.40
CA ARG A 70 4.49 16.99 -4.82
C ARG A 70 5.69 16.07 -4.70
N LYS A 71 6.49 15.96 -5.76
CA LYS A 71 7.70 15.12 -5.74
C LYS A 71 8.68 15.58 -4.67
N GLU A 72 9.00 16.87 -4.60
CA GLU A 72 9.91 17.41 -3.58
C GLU A 72 9.37 17.17 -2.16
N LEU A 73 8.06 17.29 -1.93
CA LEU A 73 7.45 16.99 -0.63
C LEU A 73 7.58 15.51 -0.23
N ILE A 74 7.43 14.59 -1.19
CA ILE A 74 7.61 13.15 -0.97
C ILE A 74 9.08 12.86 -0.65
N ASP A 75 10.01 13.41 -1.44
CA ASP A 75 11.45 13.23 -1.24
C ASP A 75 11.93 13.86 0.08
N PHE A 76 11.17 14.83 0.62
CA PHE A 76 11.38 15.44 1.92
C PHE A 76 10.65 14.72 3.08
N ASN A 77 10.01 13.58 2.83
CA ASN A 77 9.22 12.80 3.79
C ASN A 77 8.03 13.57 4.42
N ARG A 78 7.40 14.49 3.68
CA ARG A 78 6.18 15.21 4.09
C ARG A 78 4.95 14.78 3.29
N ASN A 79 4.73 13.46 3.25
CA ASN A 79 3.55 12.85 2.60
C ASN A 79 2.23 13.28 3.26
N ASP A 80 2.27 13.65 4.53
CA ASP A 80 1.14 14.23 5.27
C ASP A 80 0.62 15.50 4.57
N ILE A 81 1.53 16.39 4.14
CA ILE A 81 1.18 17.61 3.41
C ILE A 81 0.59 17.28 2.04
N VAL A 82 1.16 16.29 1.35
CA VAL A 82 0.69 15.91 0.00
C VAL A 82 -0.75 15.43 0.04
N VAL A 83 -1.08 14.53 0.97
CA VAL A 83 -2.44 13.99 1.12
C VAL A 83 -3.43 15.12 1.43
N GLU A 84 -3.06 16.02 2.34
CA GLU A 84 -3.92 17.13 2.74
C GLU A 84 -4.15 18.12 1.60
N ILE A 85 -3.14 18.47 0.81
CA ILE A 85 -3.30 19.36 -0.35
C ILE A 85 -4.13 18.69 -1.45
N GLU A 86 -3.92 17.40 -1.71
CA GLU A 86 -4.74 16.66 -2.68
C GLU A 86 -6.20 16.56 -2.25
N GLU A 87 -6.47 16.55 -0.94
CA GLU A 87 -7.82 16.59 -0.39
C GLU A 87 -8.46 17.98 -0.50
N ILE A 88 -7.72 19.03 -0.11
CA ILE A 88 -8.18 20.44 -0.18
C ILE A 88 -8.47 20.86 -1.63
N PHE A 89 -7.62 20.47 -2.58
CA PHE A 89 -7.69 20.92 -3.98
C PHE A 89 -8.13 19.84 -4.96
N LYS A 90 -8.78 18.76 -4.48
CA LYS A 90 -9.22 17.60 -5.27
C LYS A 90 -9.97 17.97 -6.55
N GLY A 91 -10.86 18.98 -6.49
CA GLY A 91 -11.65 19.46 -7.63
C GLY A 91 -10.86 20.30 -8.65
N ASP A 92 -9.92 21.11 -8.18
CA ASP A 92 -9.12 22.00 -9.04
C ASP A 92 -7.96 21.25 -9.72
N LEU A 93 -7.32 20.33 -9.00
CA LEU A 93 -6.24 19.48 -9.51
C LEU A 93 -6.76 18.48 -10.56
N SER A 94 -7.96 17.93 -10.38
CA SER A 94 -8.61 17.06 -11.38
C SER A 94 -9.02 17.82 -12.64
N SER A 95 -9.41 19.09 -12.51
CA SER A 95 -9.76 19.95 -13.66
C SER A 95 -8.54 20.34 -14.51
N LEU A 96 -7.38 20.58 -13.90
CA LEU A 96 -6.12 20.83 -14.62
C LEU A 96 -5.60 19.60 -15.36
N ASN A 97 -5.81 18.40 -14.80
CA ASN A 97 -5.47 17.15 -15.48
C ASN A 97 -6.31 16.92 -16.75
N ASN A 98 -7.53 17.47 -16.82
CA ASN A 98 -8.39 17.38 -18.00
C ASN A 98 -8.04 18.41 -19.10
N LEU A 99 -7.57 19.61 -18.73
CA LEU A 99 -7.13 20.67 -19.67
C LEU A 99 -5.73 20.45 -20.24
N ARG A 100 -4.88 19.65 -19.59
CA ARG A 100 -3.49 19.38 -19.98
C ARG A 100 -3.34 18.38 -21.14
N ASN A 101 -4.42 17.71 -21.53
CA ASN A 101 -4.42 16.69 -22.58
C ASN A 101 -4.39 17.24 -24.02
N GLU A 102 -4.53 18.56 -24.21
CA GLU A 102 -4.58 19.16 -25.55
C GLU A 102 -3.29 19.87 -26.02
N THR A 103 -2.31 20.15 -25.14
CA THR A 103 -1.19 21.07 -25.51
C THR A 103 0.24 20.54 -25.37
N LEU A 104 0.48 19.25 -25.05
CA LEU A 104 1.86 18.73 -24.84
C LEU A 104 2.27 17.65 -25.86
N ASN A 105 1.99 17.90 -27.14
CA ASN A 105 2.42 17.05 -28.26
C ASN A 105 3.93 17.07 -28.59
N PHE A 106 4.81 17.54 -27.70
CA PHE A 106 6.25 17.62 -27.97
C PHE A 106 7.15 16.77 -27.04
N ASP A 107 6.63 16.28 -25.90
CA ASP A 107 7.38 15.39 -24.97
C ASP A 107 6.86 13.93 -24.90
N LEU A 108 5.86 13.59 -25.74
CA LEU A 108 5.17 12.31 -25.73
C LEU A 108 6.01 11.10 -26.18
N SER A 109 7.28 11.25 -26.57
CA SER A 109 8.07 10.12 -27.04
C SER A 109 8.66 9.26 -25.91
N GLU A 110 8.85 9.80 -24.70
CA GLU A 110 9.33 9.04 -23.54
C GLU A 110 8.21 8.55 -22.62
N GLN A 111 7.18 9.36 -22.34
CA GLN A 111 6.07 8.96 -21.46
C GLN A 111 5.09 7.96 -22.12
N SER A 112 4.94 7.98 -23.45
CA SER A 112 4.16 6.93 -24.15
C SER A 112 4.90 5.58 -24.19
N ARG A 113 6.24 5.59 -24.17
CA ARG A 113 7.07 4.39 -24.01
C ARG A 113 7.06 3.90 -22.57
N TYR A 114 7.16 4.79 -21.57
CA TYR A 114 7.11 4.41 -20.16
C TYR A 114 5.73 3.96 -19.68
N SER A 115 4.63 4.57 -20.11
CA SER A 115 3.27 4.14 -19.73
C SER A 115 2.87 2.81 -20.39
N LYS A 116 3.27 2.56 -21.64
CA LYS A 116 3.12 1.23 -22.26
C LYS A 116 4.05 0.19 -21.65
N LYS A 117 5.31 0.56 -21.34
CA LYS A 117 6.28 -0.34 -20.70
C LYS A 117 5.87 -0.68 -19.26
N SER A 118 5.55 0.31 -18.43
CA SER A 118 5.06 0.13 -17.05
C SER A 118 3.77 -0.68 -16.98
N LYS A 119 2.80 -0.47 -17.89
CA LYS A 119 1.56 -1.25 -17.92
C LYS A 119 1.80 -2.70 -18.38
N ASN A 120 2.74 -2.90 -19.30
CA ASN A 120 3.19 -4.24 -19.70
C ASN A 120 3.96 -4.93 -18.55
N ASP A 121 4.88 -4.24 -17.90
CA ASP A 121 5.65 -4.74 -16.76
C ASP A 121 4.73 -5.12 -15.59
N LEU A 122 3.72 -4.29 -15.29
CA LEU A 122 2.69 -4.57 -14.30
C LEU A 122 1.86 -5.81 -14.62
N SER A 123 1.40 -5.96 -15.88
CA SER A 123 0.67 -7.14 -16.32
C SER A 123 1.54 -8.41 -16.24
N MET A 124 2.82 -8.30 -16.60
CA MET A 124 3.79 -9.38 -16.49
C MET A 124 4.04 -9.78 -15.04
N VAL A 125 4.32 -8.82 -14.15
CA VAL A 125 4.53 -9.08 -12.72
C VAL A 125 3.27 -9.68 -12.08
N SER A 126 2.08 -9.18 -12.40
CA SER A 126 0.81 -9.77 -11.96
C SER A 126 0.69 -11.23 -12.41
N ALA A 127 0.99 -11.53 -13.67
CA ALA A 127 0.93 -12.89 -14.20
C ALA A 127 1.96 -13.82 -13.52
N GLU A 128 3.18 -13.33 -13.28
CA GLU A 128 4.23 -14.11 -12.61
C GLU A 128 3.90 -14.34 -11.12
N LEU A 129 3.32 -13.38 -10.41
CA LEU A 129 2.81 -13.57 -9.05
C LEU A 129 1.73 -14.65 -9.00
N LYS A 130 0.78 -14.62 -9.94
CA LYS A 130 -0.29 -15.63 -10.02
C LYS A 130 0.29 -17.02 -10.28
N LYS A 131 1.23 -17.15 -11.22
CA LYS A 131 1.95 -18.41 -11.48
C LYS A 131 2.73 -18.87 -10.26
N PHE A 132 3.40 -17.95 -9.56
CA PHE A 132 4.14 -18.22 -8.34
C PHE A 132 3.22 -18.84 -7.29
N TYR A 133 2.07 -18.24 -6.98
CA TYR A 133 1.15 -18.80 -5.97
C TYR A 133 0.53 -20.13 -6.39
N LEU A 134 0.14 -20.29 -7.65
CA LEU A 134 -0.35 -21.57 -8.16
C LEU A 134 0.69 -22.68 -8.00
N LYS A 135 1.97 -22.36 -8.23
CA LYS A 135 3.08 -23.30 -8.07
C LYS A 135 3.38 -23.63 -6.59
N TYR A 136 3.47 -22.62 -5.74
CA TYR A 136 3.91 -22.77 -4.35
C TYR A 136 2.81 -23.22 -3.39
N PHE A 137 1.55 -22.83 -3.64
CA PHE A 137 0.43 -23.13 -2.75
C PHE A 137 -0.61 -24.08 -3.36
N GLY A 138 -0.57 -24.32 -4.67
CA GLY A 138 -1.53 -25.21 -5.33
C GLY A 138 -1.39 -26.67 -4.92
N LYS A 139 -0.21 -27.10 -4.45
CA LYS A 139 0.02 -28.46 -3.95
C LYS A 139 0.48 -28.43 -2.50
N ILE A 140 -0.06 -29.36 -1.72
CA ILE A 140 0.29 -29.53 -0.32
C ILE A 140 0.77 -30.95 -0.09
N SER A 141 1.85 -31.09 0.68
CA SER A 141 2.22 -32.36 1.30
C SER A 141 1.32 -32.61 2.51
N GLU A 142 0.28 -33.42 2.34
CA GLU A 142 -0.63 -33.78 3.43
C GLU A 142 -0.11 -35.05 4.12
N PHE A 143 0.18 -34.96 5.43
CA PHE A 143 0.42 -36.15 6.25
C PHE A 143 -0.93 -36.73 6.66
N GLN A 144 -1.42 -37.70 5.90
CA GLN A 144 -2.65 -38.41 6.26
C GLN A 144 -2.35 -39.43 7.37
N PRO A 145 -3.17 -39.51 8.44
CA PRO A 145 -2.93 -40.44 9.55
C PRO A 145 -2.90 -41.93 9.18
N LEU A 146 -3.33 -42.31 7.96
CA LEU A 146 -3.52 -43.70 7.55
C LEU A 146 -2.73 -44.13 6.30
N LEU A 147 -1.78 -43.35 5.80
CA LEU A 147 -0.92 -43.77 4.69
C LEU A 147 0.55 -43.50 5.00
N LYS A 148 1.39 -44.54 4.86
CA LYS A 148 2.82 -44.55 5.18
C LYS A 148 3.70 -43.68 4.27
N ALA A 149 3.11 -42.81 3.43
CA ALA A 149 3.85 -41.90 2.56
C ALA A 149 3.11 -40.57 2.39
N PRO A 150 3.83 -39.43 2.39
CA PRO A 150 3.24 -38.14 2.08
C PRO A 150 2.71 -38.14 0.64
N THR A 151 1.45 -37.75 0.46
CA THR A 151 0.83 -37.60 -0.86
C THR A 151 0.61 -36.12 -1.16
N ASN A 152 0.87 -35.71 -2.40
CA ASN A 152 0.61 -34.36 -2.85
C ASN A 152 -0.86 -34.24 -3.22
N VAL A 153 -1.55 -33.27 -2.60
CA VAL A 153 -2.97 -33.01 -2.84
C VAL A 153 -3.18 -31.55 -3.23
N ASP A 154 -4.19 -31.31 -4.06
CA ASP A 154 -4.56 -29.97 -4.49
C ASP A 154 -5.40 -29.29 -3.41
N LEU A 155 -4.94 -28.13 -2.94
CA LEU A 155 -5.63 -27.35 -1.91
C LEU A 155 -7.04 -26.95 -2.37
N MET A 156 -7.22 -26.56 -3.63
CA MET A 156 -8.52 -26.10 -4.12
C MET A 156 -9.58 -27.19 -4.10
N HIS A 157 -9.17 -28.45 -4.33
CA HIS A 157 -10.08 -29.58 -4.33
C HIS A 157 -10.43 -30.10 -2.93
N LYS A 158 -9.60 -29.82 -1.92
CA LYS A 158 -9.77 -30.32 -0.54
C LYS A 158 -10.10 -29.26 0.49
N PHE A 159 -10.13 -27.99 0.11
CA PHE A 159 -10.46 -26.93 1.03
C PHE A 159 -11.92 -27.06 1.48
N ILE A 160 -12.12 -27.20 2.79
CA ILE A 160 -13.44 -27.13 3.41
C ILE A 160 -13.70 -25.67 3.74
N ASP A 161 -14.83 -25.14 3.28
CA ASP A 161 -15.20 -23.75 3.55
C ASP A 161 -15.28 -23.50 5.06
N LEU A 162 -14.52 -22.50 5.51
CA LEU A 162 -14.55 -22.06 6.90
C LEU A 162 -15.80 -21.21 7.13
N CYS A 163 -16.44 -21.40 8.28
CA CYS A 163 -17.44 -20.45 8.76
C CYS A 163 -16.71 -19.18 9.23
N ILE A 164 -16.94 -18.07 8.52
CA ILE A 164 -16.38 -16.76 8.86
C ILE A 164 -17.49 -15.91 9.46
N VAL A 165 -17.19 -15.20 10.53
CA VAL A 165 -18.15 -14.38 11.29
C VAL A 165 -17.55 -12.99 11.48
N ASP A 166 -18.37 -11.94 11.46
CA ASP A 166 -17.93 -10.57 11.77
C ASP A 166 -17.55 -10.43 13.26
N ALA A 167 -16.45 -9.74 13.53
CA ALA A 167 -15.91 -9.56 14.87
C ALA A 167 -16.75 -8.63 15.77
N VAL A 168 -17.66 -7.83 15.22
CA VAL A 168 -18.59 -7.02 16.03
C VAL A 168 -19.47 -7.93 16.90
N GLU A 169 -19.76 -9.16 16.48
CA GLU A 169 -20.47 -10.17 17.27
C GLU A 169 -19.56 -10.91 18.29
N LEU A 170 -18.24 -10.70 18.26
CA LEU A 170 -17.25 -11.34 19.15
C LEU A 170 -16.89 -10.50 20.39
N GLN A 171 -17.23 -9.21 20.46
CA GLN A 171 -16.86 -8.33 21.60
C GLN A 171 -17.52 -8.71 22.94
N MET A 172 -18.39 -9.72 22.97
CA MET A 172 -19.10 -10.13 24.19
C MET A 172 -18.41 -11.24 25.00
N ASP A 173 -17.28 -11.83 24.55
CA ASP A 173 -16.84 -13.10 25.15
C ASP A 173 -15.33 -13.31 25.30
N THR A 174 -14.77 -12.66 26.32
CA THR A 174 -13.51 -13.08 26.95
C THR A 174 -13.76 -13.99 28.15
N VAL A 175 -14.18 -15.25 27.97
CA VAL A 175 -14.02 -16.31 29.00
C VAL A 175 -13.98 -17.69 28.32
N PHE A 176 -12.88 -18.44 28.53
CA PHE A 176 -12.80 -19.86 28.22
C PHE A 176 -13.28 -20.69 29.42
N SER A 177 -14.36 -21.45 29.24
CA SER A 177 -14.55 -22.85 29.70
C SER A 177 -15.98 -23.28 29.36
N VAL A 178 -16.29 -23.40 28.07
CA VAL A 178 -17.66 -23.72 27.63
C VAL A 178 -17.74 -25.20 27.29
N GLU A 179 -18.69 -25.91 27.91
CA GLU A 179 -19.00 -27.29 27.55
C GLU A 179 -19.23 -27.37 26.04
N ARG A 180 -18.65 -28.39 25.39
CA ARG A 180 -18.58 -28.51 23.92
C ARG A 180 -19.93 -28.29 23.21
N LYS A 181 -21.04 -28.58 23.90
CA LYS A 181 -22.41 -28.36 23.44
C LYS A 181 -22.80 -26.88 23.40
N GLU A 182 -22.58 -26.13 24.48
CA GLU A 182 -22.83 -24.69 24.54
C GLU A 182 -21.94 -23.92 23.54
N PHE A 183 -20.71 -24.40 23.32
CA PHE A 183 -19.83 -23.85 22.30
C PHE A 183 -20.42 -24.04 20.90
N LEU A 184 -20.88 -25.25 20.56
CA LEU A 184 -21.49 -25.54 19.26
C LEU A 184 -22.80 -24.79 19.05
N GLU A 185 -23.66 -24.74 20.07
CA GLU A 185 -24.91 -23.96 20.03
C GLU A 185 -24.63 -22.45 19.85
N LYS A 186 -23.52 -21.95 20.39
CA LYS A 186 -23.06 -20.58 20.17
C LYS A 186 -22.52 -20.36 18.77
N GLN A 187 -21.72 -21.29 18.24
CA GLN A 187 -21.27 -21.22 16.85
C GLN A 187 -22.43 -21.20 15.85
N MET A 188 -23.52 -21.90 16.15
CA MET A 188 -24.76 -21.92 15.35
C MET A 188 -25.57 -20.61 15.40
N ARG A 189 -25.29 -19.70 16.34
CA ARG A 189 -25.99 -18.41 16.48
C ARG A 189 -25.37 -17.28 15.66
N TYR A 190 -24.12 -17.44 15.26
CA TYR A 190 -23.43 -16.45 14.44
C TYR A 190 -23.99 -16.44 13.03
N THR A 191 -24.10 -15.25 12.44
CA THR A 191 -24.47 -15.12 11.03
C THR A 191 -23.20 -15.31 10.20
N PRO A 192 -23.08 -16.40 9.42
CA PRO A 192 -21.90 -16.59 8.59
C PRO A 192 -21.83 -15.49 7.55
N VAL A 193 -20.67 -14.86 7.44
CA VAL A 193 -20.38 -13.91 6.37
C VAL A 193 -19.95 -14.72 5.16
N PRO A 194 -20.64 -14.61 4.01
CA PRO A 194 -20.23 -15.30 2.80
C PRO A 194 -18.81 -14.94 2.39
N TYR A 195 -18.04 -15.94 1.94
CA TYR A 195 -16.67 -15.74 1.46
C TYR A 195 -16.58 -14.68 0.35
N SER A 196 -17.56 -14.65 -0.55
CA SER A 196 -17.69 -13.62 -1.58
C SER A 196 -17.78 -12.21 -0.98
N ASP A 197 -18.53 -12.03 0.10
CA ASP A 197 -18.86 -10.71 0.63
C ASP A 197 -17.68 -10.08 1.36
N LEU A 198 -16.79 -10.93 1.91
CA LEU A 198 -15.53 -10.54 2.52
C LEU A 198 -14.48 -10.09 1.50
N PHE A 199 -14.39 -10.81 0.36
CA PHE A 199 -13.25 -10.69 -0.54
C PHE A 199 -13.60 -10.18 -1.96
N MET A 200 -14.86 -9.90 -2.26
CA MET A 200 -15.28 -9.22 -3.49
C MET A 200 -15.52 -7.72 -3.30
N ASN A 201 -15.76 -7.28 -2.05
CA ASN A 201 -16.01 -5.89 -1.73
C ASN A 201 -14.71 -5.16 -1.35
N GLU A 202 -14.59 -3.89 -1.73
CA GLU A 202 -13.43 -3.06 -1.39
C GLU A 202 -13.47 -2.67 0.10
N LYS A 203 -12.77 -3.45 0.94
CA LYS A 203 -12.45 -3.09 2.33
C LYS A 203 -10.99 -2.62 2.40
N SER A 204 -10.72 -1.52 3.10
CA SER A 204 -9.37 -0.97 3.26
C SER A 204 -8.46 -1.82 4.16
N ALA A 205 -9.04 -2.57 5.10
CA ALA A 205 -8.32 -3.52 5.94
C ALA A 205 -9.27 -4.65 6.42
N ILE A 206 -8.73 -5.87 6.54
CA ILE A 206 -9.43 -7.03 7.09
C ILE A 206 -8.51 -7.71 8.09
N LEU A 207 -8.99 -7.91 9.33
CA LEU A 207 -8.31 -8.71 10.34
C LEU A 207 -9.01 -10.06 10.47
N ILE A 208 -8.28 -11.15 10.26
CA ILE A 208 -8.78 -12.51 10.46
C ILE A 208 -8.20 -13.02 11.77
N SER A 209 -9.06 -13.18 12.78
CA SER A 209 -8.70 -13.71 14.09
C SER A 209 -9.31 -15.09 14.31
N GLY A 210 -8.79 -15.82 15.29
CA GLY A 210 -9.25 -17.18 15.61
C GLY A 210 -8.18 -17.96 16.37
N ILE A 211 -8.58 -19.07 16.98
CA ILE A 211 -7.66 -19.93 17.77
C ILE A 211 -6.53 -20.52 16.91
N ALA A 212 -5.43 -20.93 17.55
CA ALA A 212 -4.33 -21.62 16.86
C ALA A 212 -4.84 -22.91 16.20
N GLY A 213 -4.34 -23.21 14.99
CA GLY A 213 -4.71 -24.43 14.26
C GLY A 213 -6.06 -24.39 13.54
N ILE A 214 -6.88 -23.33 13.67
CA ILE A 214 -8.20 -23.24 13.04
C ILE A 214 -8.17 -23.09 11.50
N GLY A 215 -6.99 -22.90 10.91
CA GLY A 215 -6.81 -22.83 9.46
C GLY A 215 -6.68 -21.43 8.85
N LYS A 216 -6.36 -20.39 9.64
CA LYS A 216 -6.17 -19.01 9.15
C LYS A 216 -5.17 -18.91 7.98
N THR A 217 -3.97 -19.47 8.15
CA THR A 217 -2.95 -19.53 7.10
C THR A 217 -3.44 -20.26 5.84
N TRP A 218 -4.21 -21.34 6.00
CA TRP A 218 -4.79 -22.08 4.88
C TRP A 218 -5.83 -21.25 4.13
N LEU A 219 -6.67 -20.50 4.84
CA LEU A 219 -7.61 -19.55 4.25
C LEU A 219 -6.89 -18.47 3.44
N LEU A 220 -5.86 -17.84 4.01
CA LEU A 220 -5.07 -16.81 3.32
C LEU A 220 -4.41 -17.36 2.04
N ARG A 221 -3.83 -18.57 2.11
CA ARG A 221 -3.26 -19.26 0.95
C ARG A 221 -4.31 -19.61 -0.10
N LYS A 222 -5.52 -20.00 0.33
CA LYS A 222 -6.65 -20.16 -0.60
C LYS A 222 -7.01 -18.85 -1.29
N CYS A 223 -7.08 -17.73 -0.58
CA CYS A 223 -7.34 -16.43 -1.19
C CYS A 223 -6.31 -16.10 -2.29
N LEU A 224 -5.02 -16.43 -2.09
CA LEU A 224 -3.99 -16.25 -3.12
C LEU A 224 -4.24 -17.09 -4.37
N LEU A 225 -4.70 -18.34 -4.21
CA LEU A 225 -5.07 -19.22 -5.31
C LEU A 225 -6.34 -18.74 -6.02
N ASP A 226 -7.35 -18.33 -5.27
CA ASP A 226 -8.60 -17.81 -5.81
C ASP A 226 -8.35 -16.49 -6.57
N TRP A 227 -7.51 -15.59 -6.06
CA TRP A 227 -7.03 -14.41 -6.80
C TRP A 227 -6.25 -14.79 -8.06
N SER A 228 -5.39 -15.80 -7.98
CA SER A 228 -4.61 -16.27 -9.13
C SER A 228 -5.49 -16.84 -10.24
N ASN A 229 -6.61 -17.47 -9.87
CA ASN A 229 -7.65 -17.95 -10.76
C ASN A 229 -8.71 -16.88 -11.12
N LYS A 230 -8.51 -15.63 -10.72
CA LYS A 230 -9.41 -14.48 -10.98
C LYS A 230 -10.81 -14.66 -10.39
N LEU A 231 -10.93 -15.39 -9.28
CA LEU A 231 -12.19 -15.60 -8.59
C LEU A 231 -12.52 -14.44 -7.65
N ILE A 232 -11.53 -13.90 -6.93
CA ILE A 232 -11.66 -12.76 -5.99
C ILE A 232 -10.73 -11.60 -6.38
N TRP A 233 -10.97 -10.42 -5.80
CA TRP A 233 -10.15 -9.21 -5.98
C TRP A 233 -9.79 -8.90 -7.45
N LYS A 234 -10.79 -8.99 -8.35
CA LYS A 234 -10.58 -8.87 -9.80
C LYS A 234 -10.03 -7.51 -10.24
N ASN A 235 -10.25 -6.47 -9.44
CA ASN A 235 -9.76 -5.10 -9.55
C ASN A 235 -8.36 -4.89 -8.96
N VAL A 236 -7.80 -5.88 -8.25
CA VAL A 236 -6.47 -5.80 -7.64
C VAL A 236 -5.45 -6.49 -8.54
N GLU A 237 -4.52 -5.71 -9.08
CA GLU A 237 -3.51 -6.21 -10.02
C GLU A 237 -2.34 -6.90 -9.33
N LEU A 238 -2.02 -6.53 -8.10
CA LEU A 238 -0.87 -7.05 -7.34
C LEU A 238 -1.29 -7.48 -5.93
N VAL A 239 -0.95 -8.71 -5.55
CA VAL A 239 -1.19 -9.26 -4.21
C VAL A 239 0.10 -9.87 -3.69
N PHE A 240 0.56 -9.41 -2.52
CA PHE A 240 1.74 -9.92 -1.84
C PHE A 240 1.37 -10.60 -0.53
N TYR A 241 2.01 -11.72 -0.25
CA TYR A 241 1.85 -12.53 0.95
C TYR A 241 3.14 -12.52 1.76
N LEU A 242 3.07 -11.97 2.97
CA LEU A 242 4.21 -11.74 3.84
C LEU A 242 4.01 -12.52 5.13
N GLU A 243 4.82 -13.56 5.33
CA GLU A 243 4.86 -14.34 6.57
C GLU A 243 5.73 -13.61 7.60
N CYS A 244 5.15 -13.16 8.70
CA CYS A 244 5.85 -12.43 9.77
C CYS A 244 7.08 -13.18 10.28
N ARG A 245 7.00 -14.51 10.43
CA ARG A 245 8.15 -15.36 10.80
C ARG A 245 9.34 -15.21 9.86
N ARG A 246 9.09 -15.05 8.57
CA ARG A 246 10.12 -14.83 7.55
C ARG A 246 10.59 -13.38 7.55
N ILE A 247 9.68 -12.41 7.75
CA ILE A 247 10.05 -10.98 7.88
C ILE A 247 11.05 -10.80 9.03
N ASN A 248 10.84 -11.46 10.17
CA ASN A 248 11.72 -11.38 11.34
C ASN A 248 13.19 -11.76 11.07
N GLN A 249 13.49 -12.41 9.95
CA GLN A 249 14.85 -12.78 9.54
C GLN A 249 15.60 -11.60 8.89
N TYR A 250 14.89 -10.53 8.52
CA TYR A 250 15.43 -9.40 7.77
C TYR A 250 15.28 -8.11 8.57
N GLN A 251 16.35 -7.73 9.29
CA GLN A 251 16.33 -6.59 10.22
C GLN A 251 16.73 -5.25 9.58
N ASN A 252 17.21 -5.26 8.33
CA ASN A 252 17.79 -4.10 7.63
C ASN A 252 17.02 -3.70 6.36
N VAL A 253 15.72 -3.99 6.31
CA VAL A 253 14.88 -3.61 5.17
C VAL A 253 14.32 -2.21 5.44
N SER A 254 14.65 -1.26 4.58
CA SER A 254 14.34 0.16 4.79
C SER A 254 13.07 0.61 4.06
N ASN A 255 12.60 -0.14 3.06
CA ASN A 255 11.39 0.15 2.32
C ASN A 255 10.68 -1.11 1.79
N ILE A 256 9.45 -0.93 1.31
CA ILE A 256 8.61 -2.04 0.82
C ILE A 256 9.18 -2.73 -0.43
N ASN A 257 9.85 -2.01 -1.32
CA ASN A 257 10.44 -2.60 -2.52
C ASN A 257 11.61 -3.53 -2.16
N GLU A 258 12.43 -3.14 -1.19
CA GLU A 258 13.48 -4.01 -0.64
C GLU A 258 12.88 -5.27 -0.01
N LEU A 259 11.80 -5.14 0.77
CA LEU A 259 11.11 -6.28 1.37
C LEU A 259 10.60 -7.24 0.30
N LEU A 260 9.94 -6.70 -0.73
CA LEU A 260 9.37 -7.47 -1.81
C LEU A 260 10.46 -8.14 -2.67
N ASN A 261 11.60 -7.48 -2.90
CA ASN A 261 12.75 -8.10 -3.56
C ASN A 261 13.31 -9.28 -2.77
N VAL A 262 13.23 -9.27 -1.44
CA VAL A 262 13.62 -10.42 -0.61
C VAL A 262 12.61 -11.56 -0.72
N PHE A 263 11.32 -11.24 -0.76
CA PHE A 263 10.26 -12.25 -0.79
C PHE A 263 10.07 -12.89 -2.18
N TYR A 264 10.26 -12.08 -3.22
CA TYR A 264 9.84 -12.33 -4.60
C TYR A 264 10.91 -11.97 -5.64
N LYS A 265 12.20 -12.10 -5.31
CA LYS A 265 13.32 -11.74 -6.18
C LYS A 265 13.19 -12.23 -7.62
N ASP A 266 12.68 -13.45 -7.79
CA ASP A 266 12.55 -14.11 -9.09
C ASP A 266 11.30 -13.67 -9.87
N VAL A 267 10.42 -12.90 -9.23
CA VAL A 267 9.12 -12.44 -9.76
C VAL A 267 9.12 -10.92 -9.98
N ILE A 268 9.74 -10.18 -9.07
CA ILE A 268 9.79 -8.71 -9.06
C ILE A 268 11.24 -8.32 -9.33
N ASN A 269 11.55 -7.95 -10.57
CA ASN A 269 12.88 -7.47 -10.95
C ASN A 269 12.78 -6.00 -11.39
N ASN A 270 13.42 -5.09 -10.64
CA ASN A 270 13.41 -3.65 -10.91
C ASN A 270 12.01 -3.03 -11.03
N PHE A 271 11.01 -3.62 -10.37
CA PHE A 271 9.64 -3.15 -10.38
C PHE A 271 9.36 -2.34 -9.10
N ASN A 272 8.95 -1.09 -9.27
CA ASN A 272 8.66 -0.20 -8.15
C ASN A 272 7.16 -0.24 -7.83
N ILE A 273 6.81 -0.77 -6.67
CA ILE A 273 5.42 -0.95 -6.26
C ILE A 273 4.69 0.36 -5.95
N CYS A 274 5.42 1.44 -5.65
CA CYS A 274 4.85 2.71 -5.17
C CYS A 274 3.93 3.41 -6.20
N TYR A 275 3.97 2.99 -7.46
CA TYR A 275 3.12 3.53 -8.53
C TYR A 275 1.90 2.66 -8.84
N HIS A 276 1.67 1.60 -8.08
CA HIS A 276 0.65 0.59 -8.37
C HIS A 276 -0.17 0.26 -7.11
N ASN A 277 -1.47 0.03 -7.32
CA ASN A 277 -2.34 -0.45 -6.25
C ASN A 277 -1.99 -1.91 -5.94
N ALA A 278 -1.72 -2.20 -4.67
CA ALA A 278 -1.33 -3.51 -4.21
C ALA A 278 -2.07 -3.89 -2.92
N LEU A 279 -2.43 -5.16 -2.80
CA LEU A 279 -2.95 -5.73 -1.56
C LEU A 279 -1.84 -6.52 -0.86
N PHE A 280 -1.72 -6.33 0.44
CA PHE A 280 -0.79 -7.08 1.28
C PHE A 280 -1.57 -8.00 2.21
N ILE A 281 -1.24 -9.29 2.16
CA ILE A 281 -1.67 -10.29 3.12
C ILE A 281 -0.53 -10.50 4.09
N ILE A 282 -0.75 -10.17 5.36
CA ILE A 282 0.24 -10.35 6.43
C ILE A 282 -0.21 -11.53 7.29
N ASP A 283 0.60 -12.58 7.34
CA ASP A 283 0.29 -13.84 8.04
C ASP A 283 1.22 -14.04 9.24
N GLY A 284 0.65 -14.54 10.34
CA GLY A 284 1.38 -14.81 11.59
C GLY A 284 1.72 -13.55 12.38
N LEU A 285 0.79 -12.58 12.50
CA LEU A 285 1.01 -11.36 13.29
C LEU A 285 1.48 -11.65 14.74
N ASP A 286 1.02 -12.75 15.34
CA ASP A 286 1.43 -13.24 16.65
C ASP A 286 2.89 -13.70 16.71
N GLU A 287 3.50 -14.01 15.56
CA GLU A 287 4.90 -14.39 15.45
C GLU A 287 5.82 -13.19 15.17
N PHE A 288 5.29 -11.98 14.95
CA PHE A 288 6.10 -10.82 14.59
C PHE A 288 6.84 -10.24 15.80
N LYS A 289 8.18 -10.18 15.73
CA LYS A 289 9.04 -9.91 16.89
C LYS A 289 9.09 -8.44 17.34
N TYR A 290 8.58 -7.52 16.53
CA TYR A 290 8.66 -6.07 16.81
C TYR A 290 7.36 -5.49 17.39
N PHE A 291 6.41 -6.34 17.78
CA PHE A 291 5.21 -5.93 18.53
C PHE A 291 5.39 -5.97 20.06
N TYR A 292 6.60 -6.24 20.55
CA TYR A 292 6.95 -6.27 21.98
C TYR A 292 8.06 -5.27 22.32
#